data_AF-A0A964K3Q1-F1
#
_entry.id   AF-A0A964K3Q1-F1
#
_cell.length_a   1.000
_cell.length_b   1.000
_cell.length_c   1.000
_cell.angle_alpha   90.00
_cell.angle_beta   90.00
_cell.angle_gamma   90.00
#
_symmetry.space_group_name_H-M   'P 1'
#
loop_
_entity.id
_entity.type
_entity.pdbx_description
1 polymer ?
#
loop_
_entity_poly.entity_id
_entity_poly.type
_entity_poly.pdbx_seq_one_letter_code
_entity_poly.pdbx_strand_id
1 'polypeptide(L)' 'MTDRRKPVEQRLNTEALAAYLLKALPGTAGPLRLDQVGGGQSNPTFYVQLGADEFVLRKQPPGP' A
#
# COMPACT_ATOMS: atom_id res chain seq x y z
N MET A 1 -26.57 -9.75 15.29
CA MET A 1 -26.52 -9.07 13.98
C MET A 1 -25.05 -8.99 13.58
N THR A 2 -24.52 -10.06 12.97
CA THR A 2 -23.08 -10.22 12.75
C THR A 2 -22.70 -9.51 11.45
N ASP A 3 -22.13 -8.32 11.55
CA ASP A 3 -21.43 -7.68 10.44
C ASP A 3 -20.18 -8.52 10.14
N ARG A 4 -20.33 -9.50 9.24
CA ARG A 4 -19.21 -10.17 8.59
C ARG A 4 -18.83 -9.35 7.37
N ARG A 5 -18.26 -8.16 7.57
CA ARG A 5 -17.51 -7.48 6.52
C ARG A 5 -16.40 -8.43 6.06
N LYS A 6 -16.61 -9.04 4.88
CA LYS A 6 -15.59 -9.80 4.17
C LYS A 6 -14.35 -8.91 4.07
N PRO A 7 -13.13 -9.42 4.28
CA PRO A 7 -11.95 -8.62 4.03
C PRO A 7 -12.01 -8.18 2.58
N VAL A 8 -12.10 -6.88 2.35
CA VAL A 8 -11.81 -6.33 1.03
C VAL A 8 -10.31 -6.47 0.92
N GLU A 9 -9.86 -7.53 0.25
CA GLU A 9 -8.50 -7.54 -0.31
C GLU A 9 -8.45 -6.39 -1.30
N GLN A 10 -8.01 -5.23 -0.79
CA GLN A 10 -7.86 -4.04 -1.61
C GLN A 10 -6.62 -4.25 -2.46
N ARG A 11 -6.82 -4.86 -3.63
CA ARG A 11 -5.77 -5.02 -4.63
C ARG A 11 -5.31 -3.64 -5.07
N LEU A 12 -4.11 -3.25 -4.64
CA LEU A 12 -3.47 -2.04 -5.10
C LEU A 12 -3.02 -2.25 -6.55
N ASN A 13 -3.29 -1.27 -7.41
CA ASN A 13 -2.67 -1.23 -8.73
C ASN A 13 -1.21 -0.81 -8.55
N THR A 14 -0.30 -1.78 -8.64
CA THR A 14 1.14 -1.61 -8.42
C THR A 14 1.80 -0.72 -9.47
N GLU A 15 1.35 -0.75 -10.73
CA GLU A 15 1.89 0.13 -11.78
C GLU A 15 1.53 1.60 -11.52
N ALA A 16 0.26 1.87 -11.22
CA ALA A 16 -0.20 3.21 -10.89
C ALA A 16 0.48 3.74 -9.62
N LEU A 17 0.68 2.86 -8.61
CA LEU A 17 1.40 3.22 -7.39
C LEU A 17 2.88 3.51 -7.65
N ALA A 18 3.57 2.70 -8.46
CA ALA A 18 4.97 2.93 -8.80
C ALA A 18 5.15 4.27 -9.51
N ALA A 19 4.30 4.57 -10.50
CA ALA A 19 4.33 5.86 -11.21
C ALA A 19 4.09 7.04 -10.27
N TYR A 20 3.14 6.91 -9.33
CA TYR A 20 2.89 7.94 -8.33
C TYR A 20 4.10 8.14 -7.40
N LEU A 21 4.68 7.07 -6.87
CA LEU A 21 5.81 7.13 -5.93
C LEU A 21 7.06 7.73 -6.58
N LEU A 22 7.41 7.33 -7.81
CA LEU A 22 8.56 7.90 -8.53
C LEU A 22 8.41 9.42 -8.76
N LYS A 23 7.18 9.91 -8.92
CA LYS A 23 6.90 11.34 -9.01
C LYS A 23 6.95 12.04 -7.65
N ALA A 24 6.48 11.36 -6.60
CA ALA A 24 6.36 11.94 -5.26
C ALA A 24 7.67 11.91 -4.45
N LEU A 25 8.58 10.97 -4.75
CA LEU A 25 9.80 10.71 -4.01
C LEU A 25 11.03 10.97 -4.92
N PRO A 26 11.46 12.23 -5.07
CA PRO A 26 12.60 12.56 -5.91
C PRO A 26 13.88 11.88 -5.39
N GLY A 27 14.66 11.33 -6.30
CA GLY A 27 15.88 10.58 -5.98
C GLY A 27 15.69 9.07 -5.86
N THR A 28 14.44 8.61 -5.73
CA THR A 28 14.12 7.18 -5.79
C THR A 28 14.00 6.70 -7.23
N ALA A 29 14.46 5.48 -7.50
CA ALA A 29 14.40 4.87 -8.83
C ALA A 29 14.43 3.34 -8.72
N GLY A 30 13.81 2.67 -9.69
CA GLY A 30 13.86 1.21 -9.81
C GLY A 30 12.50 0.53 -9.60
N PRO A 31 12.50 -0.82 -9.48
CA PRO A 31 11.26 -1.59 -9.40
C PRO A 31 10.57 -1.42 -8.05
N LEU A 32 9.23 -1.42 -8.08
CA LEU A 32 8.39 -1.47 -6.89
C LEU A 32 8.20 -2.91 -6.43
N ARG A 33 8.45 -3.19 -5.14
CA ARG A 33 7.98 -4.37 -4.42
C ARG A 33 7.08 -3.94 -3.27
N LEU A 34 6.05 -4.72 -3.03
CA LEU A 34 5.01 -4.38 -2.07
C LEU A 34 4.56 -5.61 -1.30
N ASP A 35 4.75 -5.58 0.01
CA ASP A 35 4.35 -6.65 0.92
C ASP A 35 3.33 -6.14 1.92
N GLN A 36 2.21 -6.83 2.08
CA GLN A 36 1.22 -6.42 3.07
C GLN A 36 1.69 -6.81 4.47
N VAL A 37 1.75 -5.82 5.36
CA VAL A 37 2.01 -6.06 6.78
C VAL A 37 0.71 -6.58 7.40
N GLY A 38 0.77 -7.75 8.04
CA GLY A 38 -0.39 -8.39 8.64
C GLY A 38 -1.04 -7.53 9.75
N GLY A 39 -2.38 -7.51 9.77
CA GLY A 39 -3.16 -6.92 10.86
C GLY A 39 -4.25 -5.94 10.37
N GLY A 40 -5.51 -6.27 10.69
CA GLY A 40 -6.67 -5.36 10.61
C GLY A 40 -7.13 -4.98 9.19
N GLN A 41 -8.45 -4.82 9.01
CA GLN A 41 -9.03 -4.33 7.75
C GLN A 41 -9.11 -2.79 7.69
N SER A 42 -9.03 -2.14 8.85
CA SER A 42 -9.30 -0.70 8.97
C SER A 42 -8.12 0.19 8.56
N ASN A 43 -6.87 -0.30 8.65
CA ASN A 43 -5.65 0.45 8.30
C ASN A 43 -4.67 -0.46 7.57
N PRO A 44 -4.92 -0.82 6.30
CA PRO A 44 -4.01 -1.69 5.57
C PRO A 44 -2.66 -0.98 5.44
N THR A 45 -1.62 -1.67 5.91
CA THR A 45 -0.25 -1.20 5.96
C THR A 45 0.59 -2.09 5.05
N PHE A 46 1.47 -1.48 4.27
CA PHE A 46 2.31 -2.17 3.30
C PHE A 46 3.76 -1.75 3.50
N TYR A 47 4.65 -2.71 3.42
CA TYR A 47 6.05 -2.47 3.19
C TYR A 47 6.26 -2.19 1.71
N VAL A 48 7.00 -1.14 1.41
CA VAL A 48 7.26 -0.67 0.04
C VAL A 48 8.77 -0.60 -0.15
N GLN A 49 9.28 -1.34 -1.12
CA GLN A 49 10.65 -1.19 -1.58
C GLN A 49 10.63 -0.62 -3.00
N LEU A 50 11.35 0.47 -3.22
CA LEU A 50 11.48 1.13 -4.52
C LEU A 50 12.97 1.25 -4.86
N GLY A 51 13.48 0.25 -5.60
CA GLY A 51 14.92 0.10 -5.81
C GLY A 51 15.67 -0.15 -4.50
N ALA A 52 16.51 0.81 -4.11
CA ALA A 52 17.30 0.76 -2.87
C ALA A 52 16.58 1.38 -1.66
N ASP A 53 15.48 2.09 -1.90
CA ASP A 53 14.77 2.83 -0.86
C ASP A 53 13.60 2.02 -0.28
N GLU A 54 13.38 2.16 1.03
CA GLU A 54 12.40 1.39 1.79
C GLU A 54 11.45 2.33 2.54
N PHE A 55 10.14 2.05 2.45
CA PHE A 55 9.06 2.89 2.98
C PHE A 55 7.95 2.06 3.61
N VAL A 56 7.11 2.73 4.40
CA VAL A 56 5.84 2.17 4.91
C VAL A 56 4.68 2.97 4.33
N LEU A 57 3.81 2.30 3.59
CA LEU A 57 2.56 2.87 3.09
C LEU A 57 1.42 2.51 4.03
N ARG A 58 0.76 3.52 4.59
CA ARG A 58 -0.47 3.34 5.39
C ARG A 58 -1.62 3.95 4.61
N LYS A 59 -2.64 3.15 4.31
CA LYS A 59 -3.86 3.67 3.70
C LYS A 59 -4.77 4.22 4.78
N GLN A 60 -5.35 5.39 4.55
CA GLN A 60 -6.46 5.86 5.37
C GLN A 60 -7.62 4.83 5.28
N PRO A 61 -8.33 4.56 6.39
CA PRO A 61 -9.52 3.71 6.35
C PRO A 61 -10.52 4.25 5.31
N PRO A 62 -11.31 3.40 4.66
CA PRO A 62 -12.51 3.90 3.99
C PRO A 62 -13.36 4.65 5.04
N GLY A 63 -13.60 5.94 4.78
CA GLY A 63 -14.55 6.73 5.57
C GLY A 63 -15.99 6.21 5.40
N PRO A 64 -16.92 6.63 6.28
CA PRO A 64 -18.35 6.38 6.08
C PRO A 64 -18.87 6.97 4.78
#